data_AF-Q75MI5-F1
#
_entry.id   AF-Q75MI5-F1
#
_cell.length_a   1.000
_cell.length_b   1.000
_cell.length_c   1.000
_cell.angle_alpha   90.00
_cell.angle_beta   90.00
_cell.angle_gamma   90.00
#
_symmetry.space_group_name_H-M   'P 1'
#
loop_
_entity.id
_entity.type
_entity.pdbx_description
1 polymer ?
#
loop_
_entity_poly.entity_id
_entity_poly.type
_entity_poly.pdbx_seq_one_letter_code
_entity_poly.pdbx_strand_id
1 'polypeptide(L)' 'NGDPVRPGVAMTDLATGLYAYGAIMAGLIQKYKTGKGLFIDCNLLSSQVACLSHIAANYLIGQKEAKRWGTAHGSIVPYQ' A
#
# COMPACT_ATOMS: atom_id res chain seq x y z
N ASN A 1 -6.46 23.94 -3.30
CA ASN A 1 -5.63 23.89 -4.52
C ASN A 1 -4.17 24.19 -4.20
N GLY A 2 -3.45 23.28 -3.52
CA GLY A 2 -1.99 23.39 -3.37
C GLY A 2 -1.27 22.46 -4.35
N ASP A 3 0.06 22.43 -4.36
CA ASP A 3 0.79 21.43 -5.15
C ASP A 3 0.73 20.02 -4.51
N PRO A 4 1.02 18.94 -5.25
CA PRO A 4 1.28 17.64 -4.66
C PRO A 4 2.41 17.76 -3.63
N VAL A 5 2.18 17.23 -2.44
CA VAL A 5 3.17 17.25 -1.35
C VAL A 5 3.50 15.83 -0.94
N ARG A 6 4.77 15.61 -0.59
CA ARG A 6 5.21 14.34 -0.01
C ARG A 6 4.57 14.18 1.38
N PRO A 7 4.12 12.98 1.77
CA PRO A 7 3.78 12.70 3.16
C PRO A 7 4.93 13.08 4.11
N GLY A 8 4.61 13.58 5.31
CA GLY A 8 5.61 14.05 6.28
C GLY A 8 6.51 12.96 6.87
N VAL A 9 6.22 11.68 6.56
CA VAL A 9 7.01 10.52 6.93
C VAL A 9 7.28 9.67 5.71
N ALA A 10 8.29 8.79 5.78
CA ALA A 10 8.63 7.86 4.72
C ALA A 10 7.59 6.72 4.60
N MET A 11 6.36 7.06 4.19
CA MET A 11 5.24 6.13 4.11
C MET A 11 5.54 4.91 3.24
N THR A 12 6.25 5.09 2.13
CA THR A 12 6.64 4.01 1.24
C THR A 12 7.56 3.01 1.93
N ASP A 13 8.52 3.49 2.72
CA ASP A 13 9.47 2.64 3.44
C ASP A 13 8.75 1.88 4.57
N LEU A 14 7.87 2.56 5.31
CA LEU A 14 7.06 1.95 6.36
C LEU A 14 6.14 0.85 5.81
N ALA A 15 5.44 1.12 4.70
CA ALA A 15 4.60 0.13 4.04
C ALA A 15 5.41 -1.08 3.57
N THR A 16 6.56 -0.84 2.95
CA THR A 16 7.45 -1.92 2.47
C THR A 16 7.99 -2.75 3.62
N GLY A 17 8.36 -2.11 4.74
CA GLY A 17 8.77 -2.80 5.96
C GLY A 17 7.67 -3.70 6.53
N LEU A 18 6.42 -3.23 6.55
CA LEU A 18 5.27 -4.04 6.99
C LEU A 18 5.00 -5.22 6.06
N TYR A 19 5.08 -5.03 4.73
CA TYR A 19 4.96 -6.14 3.77
C TYR A 19 6.10 -7.15 3.92
N ALA A 20 7.33 -6.68 4.07
CA ALA A 20 8.50 -7.53 4.28
C ALA A 20 8.37 -8.34 5.58
N TYR A 21 7.95 -7.70 6.67
CA TYR A 21 7.66 -8.38 7.94
C TYR A 21 6.63 -9.51 7.76
N GLY A 22 5.50 -9.22 7.10
CA GLY A 22 4.49 -10.23 6.80
C GLY A 22 5.01 -11.38 5.94
N ALA A 23 5.81 -11.08 4.91
CA ALA A 23 6.43 -12.07 4.05
C ALA A 23 7.44 -12.95 4.80
N ILE A 24 8.22 -12.39 5.74
CA ILE A 24 9.13 -13.15 6.60
C ILE A 24 8.34 -14.12 7.48
N MET A 25 7.26 -13.65 8.12
CA MET A 25 6.41 -14.49 8.96
C MET A 25 5.80 -15.65 8.15
N ALA A 26 5.30 -15.37 6.95
CA ALA A 26 4.80 -16.40 6.03
C ALA A 26 5.90 -17.39 5.63
N GLY A 27 7.11 -16.89 5.34
CA GLY A 27 8.27 -17.71 4.99
C GLY A 27 8.75 -18.62 6.12
N LEU A 28 8.69 -18.16 7.38
CA LEU A 28 8.97 -18.99 8.55
C LEU A 28 7.96 -20.14 8.68
N ILE A 29 6.67 -19.87 8.47
CA ILE A 29 5.62 -20.90 8.47
C ILE A 29 5.87 -21.92 7.35
N GLN A 30 6.22 -21.47 6.14
CA GLN A 30 6.56 -22.36 5.03
C GLN A 30 7.77 -23.24 5.35
N LYS A 31 8.84 -22.65 5.90
CA LYS A 31 10.04 -23.37 6.30
C LYS A 31 9.74 -24.41 7.37
N TYR A 32 8.89 -24.07 8.35
CA TYR A 32 8.45 -25.02 9.38
C TYR A 32 7.70 -26.22 8.77
N LYS A 33 6.79 -25.97 7.83
CA LYS A 33 5.97 -27.03 7.22
C LYS A 33 6.72 -27.91 6.21
N THR A 34 7.67 -27.33 5.49
CA THR A 34 8.28 -27.99 4.31
C THR A 34 9.77 -28.27 4.45
N GLY A 35 10.42 -27.71 5.48
CA GLY A 35 11.87 -27.69 5.64
C GLY A 35 12.61 -26.74 4.70
N LYS A 36 11.92 -26.10 3.74
CA LYS A 36 12.53 -25.24 2.71
C LYS A 36 12.26 -23.75 2.99
N GLY A 37 13.32 -22.96 2.95
CA GLY A 37 13.21 -21.50 2.96
C GLY A 37 12.73 -20.95 1.62
N LEU A 38 12.60 -19.63 1.55
CA LEU A 38 12.25 -18.89 0.33
C LEU A 38 13.03 -17.58 0.25
N PHE A 39 13.13 -17.02 -0.95
CA PHE A 39 13.66 -15.68 -1.18
C PHE A 39 12.51 -14.68 -1.21
N ILE A 40 12.65 -13.56 -0.49
CA ILE A 40 11.66 -12.49 -0.44
C ILE A 40 12.20 -11.31 -1.25
N ASP A 41 11.48 -10.96 -2.32
CA ASP A 41 11.75 -9.75 -3.08
C ASP A 41 10.87 -8.60 -2.56
N CYS A 42 11.50 -7.50 -2.16
CA CYS A 42 10.82 -6.33 -1.61
C CYS A 42 11.00 -5.15 -2.57
N ASN A 43 9.89 -4.54 -2.97
CA ASN A 43 9.89 -3.44 -3.93
C ASN A 43 9.06 -2.26 -3.40
N LEU A 44 9.72 -1.12 -3.18
CA LEU A 44 9.11 0.12 -2.69
C LEU A 44 7.93 0.59 -3.57
N LEU A 45 8.07 0.49 -4.90
CA LEU A 45 7.02 0.89 -5.83
C LEU A 45 5.79 -0.01 -5.71
N SER A 46 6.00 -1.33 -5.69
CA SER A 46 4.90 -2.29 -5.57
C SER A 46 4.15 -2.11 -4.25
N SER A 47 4.87 -1.87 -3.15
CA SER A 47 4.26 -1.58 -1.85
C SER A 47 3.46 -0.28 -1.88
N GLN A 48 3.96 0.79 -2.52
CA GLN A 48 3.22 2.04 -2.66
C GLN A 48 1.96 1.89 -3.52
N VAL A 49 2.03 1.12 -4.61
CA VAL A 49 0.88 0.84 -5.48
C VAL A 49 -0.18 0.05 -4.71
N ALA A 50 0.21 -0.93 -3.91
CA ALA A 50 -0.72 -1.70 -3.07
C ALA A 50 -1.47 -0.80 -2.07
N CYS A 51 -0.80 0.22 -1.51
CA CYS A 51 -1.42 1.18 -0.59
C CYS A 51 -2.54 2.02 -1.22
N LEU A 52 -2.64 2.12 -2.55
CA LEU A 52 -3.72 2.86 -3.22
C LEU A 52 -5.10 2.24 -2.97
N SER A 53 -5.17 0.93 -2.69
CA SER A 53 -6.40 0.22 -2.30
C SER A 53 -7.62 0.58 -3.18
N HIS A 54 -8.63 1.26 -2.61
CA HIS A 54 -9.85 1.64 -3.33
C HIS A 54 -9.63 2.74 -4.39
N ILE A 55 -8.59 3.57 -4.25
CA ILE A 55 -8.25 4.59 -5.25
C ILE A 55 -7.77 3.92 -6.54
N ALA A 56 -6.99 2.84 -6.43
CA ALA A 56 -6.58 2.06 -7.60
C ALA A 56 -7.79 1.40 -8.28
N ALA A 57 -8.73 0.84 -7.51
CA ALA A 57 -9.96 0.25 -8.04
C ALA A 57 -10.81 1.27 -8.81
N ASN A 58 -10.95 2.49 -8.28
CA ASN A 58 -11.67 3.58 -8.94
C ASN A 58 -11.07 3.92 -10.31
N TYR A 59 -9.74 3.91 -10.42
CA TYR A 59 -9.06 4.17 -11.69
C TYR A 59 -9.19 2.97 -12.65
N LEU A 60 -8.80 1.77 -12.21
CA LEU A 60 -8.71 0.59 -13.08
C LEU A 60 -10.08 0.11 -13.57
N ILE A 61 -11.08 0.11 -12.69
CA ILE A 61 -12.43 -0.42 -12.98
C ILE A 61 -13.36 0.73 -13.34
N GLY A 62 -13.38 1.79 -12.52
CA GLY A 62 -14.30 2.91 -12.68
C GLY A 62 -13.86 3.97 -13.69
N GLN A 63 -12.66 3.86 -14.26
CA GLN A 63 -12.06 4.86 -15.17
C GLN A 63 -12.09 6.28 -14.58
N LYS A 64 -12.02 6.38 -13.25
CA LYS A 64 -12.14 7.63 -12.51
C LYS A 64 -10.79 7.98 -11.90
N GLU A 65 -10.21 9.05 -12.42
CA GLU A 65 -8.94 9.57 -11.91
C GLU A 65 -9.06 10.10 -10.48
N ALA A 66 -8.03 9.84 -9.68
CA ALA A 66 -7.96 10.29 -8.30
C ALA A 66 -7.88 11.82 -8.24
N LYS A 67 -8.53 12.41 -7.22
CA LYS A 67 -8.47 13.84 -6.93
C LYS A 67 -7.99 14.06 -5.50
N ARG A 68 -7.44 15.24 -5.26
CA ARG A 68 -7.04 15.67 -3.92
C ARG A 68 -8.26 16.21 -3.17
N TRP A 69 -8.64 15.52 -2.10
CA TRP A 69 -9.83 15.84 -1.30
C TRP A 69 -9.54 16.68 -0.05
N GLY A 70 -8.28 17.00 0.23
CA GLY A 70 -7.90 17.61 1.51
C GLY A 70 -8.08 16.60 2.64
N THR A 71 -8.79 16.98 3.71
CA THR A 71 -9.13 16.06 4.81
C THR A 71 -10.44 15.30 4.56
N ALA A 72 -11.25 15.72 3.58
CA ALA A 72 -12.54 15.09 3.28
C ALA A 72 -12.43 13.68 2.68
N HIS A 73 -13.40 12.82 2.99
CA HIS A 73 -13.53 11.52 2.35
C HIS A 73 -14.24 11.62 0.99
N GLY A 74 -13.71 10.97 -0.05
CA GLY A 74 -14.19 11.13 -1.43
C GLY A 74 -15.54 10.46 -1.77
N SER A 75 -16.15 9.72 -0.84
CA SER A 75 -17.41 8.97 -1.11
C SER A 75 -18.34 8.81 0.09
N ILE A 76 -17.95 9.27 1.28
CA ILE A 76 -18.75 9.17 2.50
C ILE A 76 -18.87 10.57 3.05
N VAL A 77 -20.11 11.03 3.27
CA VAL A 77 -20.40 12.35 3.81
C VAL A 77 -21.46 12.24 4.91
N PRO A 78 -21.34 12.99 6.02
CA PRO A 78 -20.25 13.89 6.38
C PRO A 78 -19.04 13.14 6.98
N TYR A 79 -17.86 13.28 6.37
CA TYR A 79 -16.59 12.76 6.90
C TYR A 79 -15.44 13.68 6.43
N GLN A 80 -14.83 14.40 7.37
CA GLN A 80 -13.74 15.36 7.14
C GLN A 80 -12.55 15.09 8.05
#